data_AF-A0AAD8MQY1-F1
#
_entry.id   AF-A0AAD8MQY1-F1
#
_cell.length_a   1.000
_cell.length_b   1.000
_cell.length_c   1.000
_cell.angle_alpha   90.00
_cell.angle_beta   90.00
_cell.angle_gamma   90.00
#
_symmetry.space_group_name_H-M   'P 1'
#
loop_
_entity.id
_entity.type
_entity.pdbx_description
1 polymer ?
#
loop_
_entity_poly.entity_id
_entity_poly.type
_entity_poly.pdbx_seq_one_letter_code
_entity_poly.pdbx_strand_id
1 'polypeptide(L)'
;MALQLVPLLMFLIFVFMLLNLLKTLFRKSKLAKRLPPGPFKLPILGNLLQVTGALPHRSLYNLSEIHGPLMHLQLGSPVNISEKVSNIANSITCRSTIGKRCKYQHELIEATENIAYWGAGFFMADLFPSMLVFPVLSGMKPALQKVRRELDHIFDYIINEHKEKLATRKEQGTKLEAEEEDLVDILLRINDTLQLEFPVTSNDIQGIVLDMFTAGTDTSSAVLEWAMSELMKKPSAMKKAQDELRNALKGKKSPADLDMDETFGATTKRKNSLFLNANPYISTLED
;
A
#
# COMPACT_ATOMS: atom_id res chain seq x y z
N MET A 1 16.54 -10.81 -46.98
CA MET A 1 17.40 -11.09 -45.81
C MET A 1 16.96 -10.34 -44.55
N ALA A 2 16.60 -9.05 -44.60
CA ALA A 2 16.16 -8.30 -43.41
C ALA A 2 14.93 -8.89 -42.68
N LEU A 3 14.03 -9.57 -43.41
CA LEU A 3 12.79 -10.14 -42.86
C LEU A 3 13.01 -11.36 -41.91
N GLN A 4 14.17 -12.03 -42.00
CA GLN A 4 14.50 -13.18 -41.12
C GLN A 4 15.24 -12.77 -39.84
N LEU A 5 15.77 -11.54 -39.79
CA LEU A 5 16.52 -11.05 -38.63
C LEU A 5 15.60 -10.63 -37.48
N VAL A 6 14.42 -10.09 -37.79
CA VAL A 6 13.42 -9.65 -36.79
C VAL A 6 12.94 -10.80 -35.90
N PRO A 7 12.49 -11.96 -36.43
CA PRO A 7 12.03 -13.07 -35.58
C PRO A 7 13.17 -13.71 -34.76
N LEU A 8 14.39 -13.75 -35.30
CA LEU A 8 15.57 -14.24 -34.56
C LEU A 8 15.89 -13.33 -33.37
N LEU A 9 15.87 -12.01 -33.58
CA LEU A 9 16.12 -11.03 -32.53
C LEU A 9 15.04 -11.11 -31.43
N MET A 10 13.77 -11.24 -31.81
CA MET A 10 12.66 -11.43 -30.86
C MET A 10 12.80 -12.73 -30.05
N PHE A 11 13.24 -13.83 -30.69
CA PHE A 11 13.48 -15.10 -30.00
C PHE A 11 14.64 -14.99 -28.99
N LEU A 12 15.73 -14.31 -29.34
CA LEU A 12 16.87 -14.10 -28.45
C LEU A 12 16.48 -13.26 -27.22
N ILE A 13 15.68 -12.21 -27.40
CA ILE A 13 15.16 -11.39 -26.29
C ILE A 13 14.23 -12.21 -25.38
N PHE A 14 13.37 -13.06 -25.98
CA PHE A 14 12.49 -13.94 -25.23
C PHE A 14 13.26 -14.96 -24.37
N VAL A 15 14.27 -15.61 -24.94
CA VAL A 15 15.13 -16.55 -24.20
C VAL A 15 15.90 -15.83 -23.08
N PHE A 16 16.41 -14.63 -23.33
CA PHE A 16 17.09 -13.83 -22.31
C PHE A 16 16.17 -13.47 -21.14
N MET A 17 14.93 -13.05 -21.42
CA MET A 17 13.92 -12.80 -20.38
C MET A 17 13.56 -14.07 -19.60
N LEU A 18 13.36 -15.20 -20.30
CA LEU A 18 13.02 -16.48 -19.68
C LEU A 18 14.11 -16.95 -18.73
N LEU A 19 15.39 -16.79 -19.11
CA LEU A 19 16.54 -17.12 -18.27
C LEU A 19 16.61 -16.25 -17.01
N ASN A 20 16.26 -14.97 -17.09
CA ASN A 20 16.20 -14.09 -15.91
C ASN A 20 15.01 -14.41 -15.00
N LEU A 21 13.86 -14.78 -15.56
CA LEU A 21 12.70 -15.25 -14.82
C LEU A 21 12.97 -16.59 -14.09
N LEU A 22 13.68 -17.51 -14.74
CA LEU A 22 14.12 -18.75 -14.11
C LEU A 22 15.09 -18.47 -12.94
N LYS A 23 16.02 -17.52 -13.10
CA LYS A 23 16.93 -17.12 -12.00
C LYS A 23 16.20 -16.53 -10.79
N THR A 24 15.14 -15.75 -11.01
CA THR A 24 14.33 -15.19 -9.90
C THR A 24 13.51 -16.28 -9.20
N LEU A 25 12.96 -17.24 -9.96
CA LEU A 25 12.21 -18.38 -9.41
C LEU A 25 13.09 -19.37 -8.63
N PHE A 26 14.37 -19.53 -8.99
CA PHE A 26 15.31 -20.42 -8.30
C PHE A 26 16.10 -19.76 -7.16
N ARG A 27 15.82 -18.49 -6.82
CA ARG A 27 16.52 -17.78 -5.75
C ARG A 27 16.02 -18.20 -4.36
N LYS A 28 16.48 -19.37 -3.89
CA LYS A 28 16.23 -19.81 -2.51
C LYS A 28 16.93 -18.88 -1.50
N SER A 29 16.15 -18.27 -0.61
CA SER A 29 16.65 -17.54 0.56
C SER A 29 17.45 -18.47 1.46
N LYS A 30 18.73 -18.15 1.65
CA LYS A 30 19.71 -18.96 2.40
C LYS A 30 20.22 -18.24 3.66
N LEU A 31 19.43 -17.36 4.27
CA LEU A 31 19.96 -16.43 5.29
C LEU A 31 19.75 -16.86 6.76
N ALA A 32 18.82 -17.76 7.07
CA ALA A 32 18.37 -17.95 8.46
C ALA A 32 19.20 -18.91 9.34
N LYS A 33 20.23 -19.60 8.84
CA LYS A 33 20.80 -20.79 9.52
C LYS A 33 22.18 -20.67 10.20
N ARG A 34 22.79 -19.48 10.33
CA ARG A 34 24.13 -19.34 10.96
C ARG A 34 24.30 -18.03 11.73
N LEU A 35 23.49 -17.80 12.76
CA LEU A 35 23.69 -16.66 13.64
C LEU A 35 24.67 -17.05 14.76
N PRO A 36 25.64 -16.18 15.12
CA PRO A 36 26.52 -16.41 16.24
C PRO A 36 25.73 -16.47 17.56
N PRO A 37 26.26 -17.14 18.60
CA PRO A 37 25.64 -17.17 19.92
C PRO A 37 25.48 -15.74 20.46
N GLY A 38 24.52 -15.52 21.37
CA GLY A 38 24.29 -14.19 21.92
C GLY A 38 23.49 -14.23 23.23
N PRO A 39 23.50 -13.12 23.98
CA PRO A 39 22.75 -13.00 25.23
C PRO A 39 21.25 -13.17 25.00
N PHE A 40 20.56 -13.56 26.09
CA PHE A 40 19.12 -13.73 26.11
C PHE A 40 18.40 -12.42 25.71
N LYS A 41 17.46 -12.53 24.78
CA LYS A 41 16.74 -11.41 24.19
C LYS A 41 15.37 -11.26 24.86
N LEU A 42 15.04 -10.04 25.26
CA LEU A 42 13.68 -9.71 25.72
C LEU A 42 12.73 -9.54 24.51
N PRO A 43 11.43 -9.86 24.65
CA PRO A 43 10.46 -9.60 23.59
C PRO A 43 10.39 -8.09 23.27
N ILE A 44 10.31 -7.74 21.98
CA ILE A 44 10.21 -6.36 21.43
C ILE A 44 11.43 -5.46 21.68
N LEU A 45 12.09 -5.52 22.84
CA LEU A 45 13.27 -4.72 23.21
C LEU A 45 14.59 -5.40 22.85
N GLY A 46 14.60 -6.72 22.72
CA GLY A 46 15.81 -7.52 22.54
C GLY A 46 16.83 -7.29 23.66
N ASN A 47 18.06 -6.92 23.28
CA ASN A 47 19.20 -6.63 24.15
C ASN A 47 19.39 -5.12 24.37
N LEU A 48 18.42 -4.28 23.99
CA LEU A 48 18.54 -2.82 24.12
C LEU A 48 18.87 -2.44 25.57
N LEU A 49 18.13 -2.98 26.55
CA LEU A 49 18.37 -2.72 27.98
C LEU A 49 19.76 -3.17 28.48
N GLN A 50 20.37 -4.18 27.85
CA GLN A 50 21.71 -4.66 28.21
C GLN A 50 22.80 -3.74 27.65
N VAL A 51 22.51 -2.98 26.59
CA VAL A 51 23.47 -2.12 25.86
C VAL A 51 23.26 -0.63 26.17
N THR A 52 22.04 -0.20 26.52
CA THR A 52 21.69 1.18 26.84
C THR A 52 22.09 1.54 28.27
N GLY A 53 23.38 1.87 28.44
CA GLY A 53 23.91 2.56 29.62
C GLY A 53 24.73 3.79 29.20
N ALA A 54 25.29 4.52 30.17
CA ALA A 54 26.08 5.74 29.89
C ALA A 54 27.27 5.52 28.94
N LEU A 55 27.76 4.28 28.82
CA LEU A 55 28.89 3.90 27.95
C LEU A 55 28.60 2.56 27.24
N PRO A 56 27.94 2.57 26.06
CA PRO A 56 27.55 1.36 25.33
C PRO A 56 28.71 0.43 24.97
N HIS A 57 29.89 1.01 24.67
CA HIS A 57 31.10 0.23 24.36
C HIS A 57 31.55 -0.64 25.54
N ARG A 58 31.35 -0.19 26.79
CA ARG A 58 31.69 -0.96 27.99
C ARG A 58 30.73 -2.14 28.19
N SER A 59 29.44 -1.92 27.94
CA SER A 59 28.44 -3.00 27.95
C SER A 59 28.71 -4.03 26.86
N LEU A 60 29.08 -3.59 25.66
CA LEU A 60 29.47 -4.48 24.55
C LEU A 60 30.75 -5.26 24.87
N TYR A 61 31.76 -4.62 25.48
CA TYR A 61 32.97 -5.30 25.94
C TYR A 61 32.66 -6.39 26.97
N ASN A 62 31.88 -6.07 28.01
CA ASN A 62 31.46 -7.04 29.03
C ASN A 62 30.67 -8.22 28.42
N LEU A 63 29.80 -7.96 27.44
CA LEU A 63 29.08 -9.01 26.73
C LEU A 63 30.02 -9.89 25.88
N SER A 64 31.10 -9.32 25.34
CA SER A 64 32.08 -10.06 24.52
C SER A 64 32.95 -11.00 25.34
N GLU A 65 33.23 -10.66 26.59
CA GLU A 65 33.89 -11.56 27.54
C GLU A 65 33.06 -12.81 27.82
N ILE A 66 31.72 -12.70 27.79
CA ILE A 66 30.79 -13.80 28.10
C ILE A 66 30.43 -14.63 26.86
N HIS A 67 30.14 -13.95 25.74
CA HIS A 67 29.58 -14.58 24.53
C HIS A 67 30.59 -14.71 23.38
N GLY A 68 31.81 -14.23 23.59
CA GLY A 68 32.88 -14.21 22.59
C GLY A 68 32.90 -12.93 21.74
N PRO A 69 33.96 -12.75 20.93
CA PRO A 69 34.19 -11.55 20.14
C PRO A 69 33.17 -11.36 19.00
N LEU A 70 32.49 -12.44 18.58
CA LEU A 70 31.41 -12.41 17.60
C LEU A 70 30.13 -12.91 18.26
N MET A 71 29.19 -12.01 18.53
CA MET A 71 27.92 -12.33 19.18
C MET A 71 26.74 -11.69 18.46
N HIS A 72 25.58 -12.34 18.51
CA HIS A 72 24.35 -11.79 17.93
C HIS A 72 23.61 -10.91 18.94
N LEU A 73 23.48 -9.61 18.66
CA LEU A 73 22.66 -8.68 19.43
C LEU A 73 21.42 -8.23 18.65
N GLN A 74 20.28 -8.16 19.33
CA GLN A 74 19.04 -7.65 18.76
C GLN A 74 18.64 -6.39 19.51
N LEU A 75 18.82 -5.19 18.96
CA LEU A 75 18.45 -3.94 19.64
C LEU A 75 17.03 -3.55 19.24
N GLY A 76 16.04 -4.10 19.95
CA GLY A 76 14.63 -3.96 19.62
C GLY A 76 14.13 -4.98 18.58
N SER A 77 12.85 -4.93 18.26
CA SER A 77 12.25 -5.61 17.12
C SER A 77 12.07 -4.62 15.98
N PRO A 78 12.52 -4.92 14.76
CA PRO A 78 12.17 -4.10 13.61
C PRO A 78 10.64 -4.07 13.47
N VAL A 79 10.08 -2.87 13.36
CA VAL A 79 8.66 -2.67 13.05
C VAL A 79 8.57 -2.40 11.55
N ASN A 80 7.77 -3.19 10.85
CA ASN A 80 7.46 -2.92 9.45
C ASN A 80 6.44 -1.77 9.39
N ILE A 81 6.93 -0.55 9.19
CA ILE A 81 6.08 0.65 9.11
C ILE A 81 5.18 0.56 7.87
N SER A 82 5.67 0.03 6.75
CA SER A 82 4.92 -0.11 5.49
C SER A 82 3.63 -0.91 5.71
N GLU A 83 3.72 -2.07 6.37
CA GLU A 83 2.54 -2.88 6.73
C GLU A 83 1.54 -2.10 7.61
N LYS A 84 2.03 -1.31 8.58
CA LYS A 84 1.16 -0.53 9.48
C LYS A 84 0.46 0.60 8.74
N VAL A 85 1.15 1.35 7.90
CA VAL A 85 0.55 2.46 7.15
C VAL A 85 -0.42 1.96 6.07
N SER A 86 -0.13 0.83 5.41
CA SER A 86 -1.05 0.19 4.48
C SER A 86 -2.33 -0.27 5.17
N ASN A 87 -2.22 -0.88 6.36
CA ASN A 87 -3.40 -1.28 7.14
C ASN A 87 -4.26 -0.07 7.57
N ILE A 88 -3.62 1.03 7.98
CA ILE A 88 -4.34 2.26 8.35
C ILE A 88 -5.03 2.86 7.13
N ALA A 89 -4.33 2.98 6.00
CA ALA A 89 -4.89 3.49 4.75
C ALA A 89 -6.08 2.63 4.30
N ASN A 90 -5.91 1.31 4.25
CA ASN A 90 -7.00 0.36 3.98
C ASN A 90 -8.19 0.57 4.90
N SER A 91 -7.97 0.69 6.21
CA SER A 91 -9.05 0.86 7.17
C SER A 91 -9.80 2.17 6.98
N ILE A 92 -9.10 3.27 6.73
CA ILE A 92 -9.71 4.58 6.44
C ILE A 92 -10.54 4.50 5.16
N THR A 93 -9.95 3.99 4.08
CA THR A 93 -10.61 3.86 2.79
C THR A 93 -11.84 2.96 2.90
N CYS A 94 -11.71 1.75 3.47
CA CYS A 94 -12.84 0.83 3.72
C CYS A 94 -13.99 1.55 4.45
N ARG A 95 -13.67 2.23 5.55
CA ARG A 95 -14.68 2.90 6.37
C ARG A 95 -15.39 4.02 5.63
N SER A 96 -14.67 4.74 4.76
CA SER A 96 -15.24 5.82 3.95
C SER A 96 -16.04 5.32 2.75
N THR A 97 -15.68 4.18 2.17
CA THR A 97 -16.29 3.68 0.94
C THR A 97 -17.42 2.69 1.17
N ILE A 98 -17.24 1.74 2.09
CA ILE A 98 -18.14 0.57 2.29
C ILE A 98 -18.52 0.37 3.77
N GLY A 99 -18.16 1.31 4.65
CA GLY A 99 -18.57 1.32 6.05
C GLY A 99 -17.68 0.54 7.03
N LYS A 100 -18.08 0.55 8.32
CA LYS A 100 -17.26 0.07 9.46
C LYS A 100 -17.09 -1.45 9.56
N ARG A 101 -17.90 -2.25 8.86
CA ARG A 101 -17.91 -3.72 8.94
C ARG A 101 -18.12 -4.31 7.55
N CYS A 102 -17.04 -4.72 6.89
CA CYS A 102 -17.12 -5.54 5.68
C CYS A 102 -16.69 -6.96 6.01
N LYS A 103 -17.58 -7.94 5.79
CA LYS A 103 -17.28 -9.36 5.99
C LYS A 103 -16.14 -9.84 5.08
N TYR A 104 -16.06 -9.29 3.88
CA TYR A 104 -15.13 -9.68 2.81
C TYR A 104 -13.94 -8.72 2.67
N GLN A 105 -13.55 -8.02 3.75
CA GLN A 105 -12.50 -7.00 3.66
C GLN A 105 -11.15 -7.59 3.21
N HIS A 106 -10.78 -8.77 3.73
CA HIS A 106 -9.51 -9.39 3.39
C HIS A 106 -9.49 -9.89 1.95
N GLU A 107 -10.59 -10.51 1.52
CA GLU A 107 -10.82 -10.97 0.16
C GLU A 107 -10.86 -9.82 -0.85
N LEU A 108 -11.39 -8.65 -0.45
CA LEU A 108 -11.36 -7.44 -1.28
C LEU A 108 -9.92 -6.95 -1.47
N ILE A 109 -9.11 -6.92 -0.40
CA ILE A 109 -7.69 -6.54 -0.49
C ILE A 109 -6.95 -7.53 -1.41
N GLU A 110 -7.11 -8.84 -1.19
CA GLU A 110 -6.49 -9.88 -2.02
C GLU A 110 -6.91 -9.77 -3.49
N ALA A 111 -8.19 -9.53 -3.76
CA ALA A 111 -8.69 -9.30 -5.10
C ALA A 111 -8.03 -8.07 -5.74
N THR A 112 -7.89 -6.95 -5.00
CA THR A 112 -7.25 -5.74 -5.51
C THR A 112 -5.76 -5.91 -5.79
N GLU A 113 -5.03 -6.64 -4.94
CA GLU A 113 -3.63 -7.00 -5.19
C GLU A 113 -3.49 -7.88 -6.45
N ASN A 114 -4.42 -8.81 -6.66
CA ASN A 114 -4.46 -9.62 -7.86
C ASN A 114 -4.78 -8.78 -9.12
N ILE A 115 -5.72 -7.82 -9.04
CA ILE A 115 -5.95 -6.86 -10.14
C ILE A 115 -4.66 -6.10 -10.44
N ALA A 116 -4.00 -5.55 -9.43
CA ALA A 116 -2.78 -4.76 -9.59
C ALA A 116 -1.64 -5.60 -10.20
N TYR A 117 -1.44 -6.83 -9.72
CA TYR A 117 -0.42 -7.75 -10.24
C TYR A 117 -0.63 -8.07 -11.72
N TRP A 118 -1.85 -8.45 -12.09
CA TRP A 118 -2.18 -8.77 -13.49
C TRP A 118 -2.31 -7.52 -14.36
N GLY A 119 -2.69 -6.38 -13.76
CA GLY A 119 -2.87 -5.07 -14.39
C GLY A 119 -1.57 -4.31 -14.65
N ALA A 120 -0.52 -4.55 -13.85
CA ALA A 120 0.80 -3.96 -14.01
C ALA A 120 1.74 -4.80 -14.90
N GLY A 121 1.29 -5.96 -15.37
CA GLY A 121 2.05 -6.83 -16.26
C GLY A 121 2.34 -6.17 -17.62
N PHE A 122 3.44 -6.57 -18.27
CA PHE A 122 3.72 -6.12 -19.64
C PHE A 122 2.81 -6.85 -20.63
N PHE A 123 1.88 -6.12 -21.22
CA PHE A 123 0.89 -6.68 -22.14
C PHE A 123 1.44 -6.72 -23.58
N MET A 124 1.79 -7.91 -24.06
CA MET A 124 2.04 -8.11 -25.50
C MET A 124 0.80 -7.79 -26.34
N ALA A 125 -0.38 -7.93 -25.76
CA ALA A 125 -1.64 -7.55 -26.39
C ALA A 125 -1.83 -6.03 -26.51
N ASP A 126 -1.25 -5.22 -25.62
CA ASP A 126 -1.33 -3.76 -25.75
C ASP A 126 -0.40 -3.26 -26.88
N LEU A 127 0.71 -3.97 -27.11
CA LEU A 127 1.58 -3.72 -28.25
C LEU A 127 1.00 -4.25 -29.56
N PHE A 128 0.27 -5.37 -29.52
CA PHE A 128 -0.32 -6.02 -30.69
C PHE A 128 -1.80 -6.35 -30.44
N PRO A 129 -2.71 -5.36 -30.47
CA PRO A 129 -4.12 -5.53 -30.12
C PRO A 129 -4.87 -6.53 -31.01
N SER A 130 -4.40 -6.71 -32.24
CA SER A 130 -4.96 -7.66 -33.21
C SER A 130 -4.62 -9.12 -32.92
N MET A 131 -3.65 -9.40 -32.06
CA MET A 131 -3.22 -10.76 -31.70
C MET A 131 -3.84 -11.23 -30.38
N LEU A 132 -5.14 -11.56 -30.45
CA LEU A 132 -5.97 -11.99 -29.31
C LEU A 132 -5.53 -13.30 -28.63
N VAL A 133 -4.55 -14.01 -29.19
CA VAL A 133 -4.05 -15.28 -28.63
C VAL A 133 -3.15 -15.02 -27.41
N PHE A 134 -2.44 -13.89 -27.35
CA PHE A 134 -1.46 -13.63 -26.29
C PHE A 134 -2.07 -13.52 -24.88
N PRO A 135 -3.19 -12.79 -24.64
CA PRO A 135 -3.85 -12.74 -23.33
C PRO A 135 -4.35 -14.10 -22.83
N VAL A 136 -4.67 -15.01 -23.76
CA VAL A 136 -5.20 -16.35 -23.44
C VAL A 136 -4.04 -17.30 -23.14
N LEU A 137 -3.00 -17.32 -23.97
CA LEU A 137 -1.80 -18.12 -23.75
C LEU A 137 -1.01 -17.71 -22.50
N SER A 138 -0.99 -16.42 -22.15
CA SER A 138 -0.32 -15.94 -20.95
C SER A 138 -1.06 -16.31 -19.65
N GLY A 139 -2.26 -16.88 -19.73
CA GLY A 139 -3.10 -17.19 -18.55
C GLY A 139 -3.74 -15.95 -17.91
N MET A 140 -3.52 -14.76 -18.48
CA MET A 140 -3.94 -13.48 -17.90
C MET A 140 -5.44 -13.24 -18.03
N LYS A 141 -6.02 -13.50 -19.22
CA LYS A 141 -7.48 -13.36 -19.41
C LYS A 141 -8.28 -14.22 -18.42
N PRO A 142 -8.02 -15.54 -18.28
CA PRO A 142 -8.75 -16.33 -17.31
C PRO A 142 -8.48 -15.91 -15.85
N ALA A 143 -7.29 -15.40 -15.54
CA ALA A 143 -6.97 -14.86 -14.21
C ALA A 143 -7.79 -13.59 -13.90
N LEU A 144 -7.79 -12.58 -14.79
CA LEU A 144 -8.60 -11.36 -14.63
C LEU A 144 -10.10 -11.67 -14.58
N GLN A 145 -10.57 -12.64 -15.37
CA GLN A 145 -11.97 -13.10 -15.30
C GLN A 145 -12.30 -13.77 -13.96
N LYS A 146 -11.34 -14.49 -13.35
CA LYS A 146 -11.52 -15.05 -12.01
C LYS A 146 -11.65 -13.95 -10.98
N VAL A 147 -10.73 -12.99 -10.99
CA VAL A 147 -10.73 -11.83 -10.08
C VAL A 147 -12.00 -11.00 -10.25
N ARG A 148 -12.44 -10.77 -11.49
CA ARG A 148 -13.71 -10.07 -11.77
C ARG A 148 -14.91 -10.76 -11.09
N ARG A 149 -15.03 -12.10 -11.18
CA ARG A 149 -16.11 -12.84 -10.53
C ARG A 149 -16.05 -12.75 -9.00
N GLU A 150 -14.86 -12.77 -8.43
CA GLU A 150 -14.67 -12.60 -6.98
C GLU A 150 -15.12 -11.21 -6.53
N LEU A 151 -14.72 -10.15 -7.25
CA LEU A 151 -15.15 -8.77 -6.98
C LEU A 151 -16.66 -8.59 -7.15
N ASP A 152 -17.25 -9.11 -8.22
CA ASP A 152 -18.69 -9.03 -8.47
C ASP A 152 -19.46 -9.62 -7.27
N HIS A 153 -19.04 -10.81 -6.79
CA HIS A 153 -19.64 -11.44 -5.61
C HIS A 153 -19.49 -10.59 -4.33
N ILE A 154 -18.29 -10.04 -4.08
CA ILE A 154 -18.01 -9.21 -2.90
C ILE A 154 -18.87 -7.94 -2.93
N PHE A 155 -18.88 -7.23 -4.06
CA PHE A 155 -19.61 -5.97 -4.14
C PHE A 155 -21.12 -6.16 -4.22
N ASP A 156 -21.61 -7.23 -4.84
CA ASP A 156 -23.05 -7.56 -4.80
C ASP A 156 -23.51 -7.77 -3.35
N TYR A 157 -22.71 -8.47 -2.53
CA TYR A 157 -22.97 -8.60 -1.09
C TYR A 157 -23.02 -7.22 -0.42
N ILE A 158 -21.99 -6.39 -0.62
CA ILE A 158 -21.90 -5.06 0.00
C ILE A 158 -23.10 -4.19 -0.40
N ILE A 159 -23.40 -4.08 -1.69
CA ILE A 159 -24.48 -3.25 -2.20
C ILE A 159 -25.84 -3.72 -1.67
N ASN A 160 -26.07 -5.03 -1.61
CA ASN A 160 -27.33 -5.58 -1.09
C ASN A 160 -27.48 -5.35 0.42
N GLU A 161 -26.40 -5.52 1.19
CA GLU A 161 -26.37 -5.20 2.63
C GLU A 161 -26.73 -3.73 2.88
N HIS A 162 -26.21 -2.80 2.08
CA HIS A 162 -26.54 -1.38 2.19
C HIS A 162 -28.00 -1.08 1.78
N LYS A 163 -28.51 -1.74 0.73
CA LYS A 163 -29.93 -1.63 0.33
C LYS A 163 -30.87 -2.11 1.44
N GLU A 164 -30.58 -3.24 2.07
CA GLU A 164 -31.37 -3.79 3.19
C GLU A 164 -31.33 -2.86 4.41
N LYS A 165 -30.15 -2.33 4.75
CA LYS A 165 -29.97 -1.31 5.80
C LYS A 165 -30.79 -0.04 5.52
N LEU A 166 -30.83 0.43 4.28
CA LEU A 166 -31.63 1.59 3.89
C LEU A 166 -33.14 1.30 3.93
N ALA A 167 -33.57 0.12 3.49
CA ALA A 167 -34.98 -0.28 3.51
C ALA A 167 -35.53 -0.37 4.95
N THR A 168 -34.82 -1.08 5.83
CA THR A 168 -35.19 -1.21 7.26
C THR A 168 -35.24 0.13 7.99
N ARG A 169 -34.35 1.07 7.65
CA ARG A 169 -34.35 2.43 8.24
C ARG A 169 -35.45 3.33 7.69
N LYS A 170 -35.79 3.21 6.39
CA LYS A 170 -36.97 3.89 5.80
C LYS A 170 -38.26 3.47 6.52
N GLU A 171 -38.40 2.19 6.88
CA GLU A 171 -39.53 1.69 7.67
C GLU A 171 -39.55 2.22 9.12
N GLN A 172 -38.37 2.44 9.71
CA GLN A 172 -38.23 2.95 11.08
C GLN A 172 -38.26 4.49 11.18
N GLY A 173 -38.32 5.22 10.06
CA GLY A 173 -38.33 6.68 10.03
C GLY A 173 -37.02 7.34 10.49
N THR A 174 -35.91 6.60 10.55
CA THR A 174 -34.60 7.08 11.00
C THR A 174 -33.73 7.49 9.80
N LYS A 175 -33.24 8.73 9.78
CA LYS A 175 -32.21 9.18 8.82
C LYS A 175 -30.83 8.74 9.30
N LEU A 176 -29.91 8.47 8.37
CA LEU A 176 -28.49 8.35 8.73
C LEU A 176 -28.00 9.69 9.27
N GLU A 177 -27.30 9.64 10.41
CA GLU A 177 -26.42 10.74 10.80
C GLU A 177 -25.26 10.80 9.80
N ALA A 178 -24.78 12.01 9.49
CA ALA A 178 -23.70 12.21 8.53
C ALA A 178 -22.41 11.42 8.88
N GLU A 179 -22.22 11.06 10.15
CA GLU A 179 -21.09 10.26 10.62
C GLU A 179 -21.24 8.74 10.38
N GLU A 180 -22.43 8.27 10.02
CA GLU A 180 -22.70 6.86 9.72
C GLU A 180 -22.82 6.56 8.23
N GLU A 181 -22.85 7.60 7.39
CA GLU A 181 -23.04 7.49 5.95
C GLU A 181 -21.71 7.26 5.24
N ASP A 182 -21.65 6.24 4.39
CA ASP A 182 -20.51 5.92 3.53
C ASP A 182 -20.82 6.18 2.05
N LEU A 183 -19.81 6.01 1.18
CA LEU A 183 -19.96 6.27 -0.25
C LEU A 183 -21.05 5.43 -0.91
N VAL A 184 -21.22 4.15 -0.52
CA VAL A 184 -22.26 3.28 -1.09
C VAL A 184 -23.65 3.82 -0.72
N ASP A 185 -23.86 4.21 0.54
CA ASP A 185 -25.10 4.84 1.00
C ASP A 185 -25.42 6.11 0.19
N ILE A 186 -24.41 6.95 -0.07
CA ILE A 186 -24.56 8.18 -0.88
C ILE A 186 -24.93 7.86 -2.33
N LEU A 187 -24.24 6.92 -2.97
CA LEU A 187 -24.47 6.54 -4.37
C LEU A 187 -25.86 5.93 -4.56
N LEU A 188 -26.30 5.07 -3.64
CA LEU A 188 -27.65 4.50 -3.65
C LEU A 188 -28.72 5.59 -3.48
N ARG A 189 -28.50 6.54 -2.56
CA ARG A 189 -29.42 7.68 -2.36
C ARG A 189 -29.51 8.56 -3.59
N ILE A 190 -28.38 8.90 -4.22
CA ILE A 190 -28.34 9.70 -5.45
C ILE A 190 -29.14 9.01 -6.55
N ASN A 191 -28.96 7.70 -6.72
CA ASN A 191 -29.67 6.91 -7.72
C ASN A 191 -31.19 6.86 -7.46
N ASP A 192 -31.61 6.72 -6.21
CA ASP A 192 -33.03 6.72 -5.80
C ASP A 192 -33.70 8.10 -5.95
N THR A 193 -32.97 9.19 -5.70
CA THR A 193 -33.57 10.52 -5.49
C THR A 193 -33.57 11.40 -6.74
N LEU A 194 -32.55 11.32 -7.59
CA LEU A 194 -32.26 12.40 -8.55
C LEU A 194 -32.83 12.21 -9.95
N GLN A 195 -33.58 11.13 -10.25
CA GLN A 195 -34.07 10.80 -11.61
C GLN A 195 -33.06 11.18 -12.70
N LEU A 196 -31.81 10.73 -12.50
CA LEU A 196 -30.69 11.12 -13.34
C LEU A 196 -30.99 10.75 -14.80
N GLU A 197 -30.61 11.61 -15.74
CA GLU A 197 -30.70 11.34 -17.18
C GLU A 197 -30.00 10.02 -17.54
N PHE A 198 -28.93 9.70 -16.82
CA PHE A 198 -28.22 8.42 -16.87
C PHE A 198 -28.30 7.75 -15.49
N PRO A 199 -29.06 6.65 -15.34
CA PRO A 199 -29.17 5.96 -14.07
C PRO A 199 -27.83 5.31 -13.69
N VAL A 200 -27.44 5.43 -12.43
CA VAL A 200 -26.22 4.80 -11.90
C VAL A 200 -26.54 3.33 -11.66
N THR A 201 -25.95 2.44 -12.45
CA THR A 201 -26.18 1.00 -12.32
C THR A 201 -25.38 0.41 -11.15
N SER A 202 -25.74 -0.78 -10.69
CA SER A 202 -24.92 -1.50 -9.69
C SER A 202 -23.47 -1.65 -10.16
N ASN A 203 -23.25 -1.94 -11.45
CA ASN A 203 -21.89 -2.06 -12.01
C ASN A 203 -21.10 -0.75 -11.93
N ASP A 204 -21.77 0.39 -12.07
CA ASP A 204 -21.13 1.70 -11.92
C ASP A 204 -20.74 1.96 -10.47
N ILE A 205 -21.62 1.61 -9.51
CA ILE A 205 -21.32 1.69 -8.07
C ILE A 205 -20.11 0.80 -7.75
N GLN A 206 -20.10 -0.44 -8.23
CA GLN A 206 -18.96 -1.37 -8.05
C GLN A 206 -17.66 -0.75 -8.57
N GLY A 207 -17.70 -0.16 -9.78
CA GLY A 207 -16.54 0.48 -10.40
C GLY A 207 -16.03 1.67 -9.58
N ILE A 208 -16.92 2.56 -9.15
CA ILE A 208 -16.57 3.73 -8.33
C ILE A 208 -15.97 3.31 -6.99
N VAL A 209 -16.59 2.35 -6.31
CA VAL A 209 -16.09 1.86 -5.02
C VAL A 209 -14.71 1.20 -5.17
N LEU A 210 -14.51 0.39 -6.22
CA LEU A 210 -13.22 -0.24 -6.51
C LEU A 210 -12.13 0.80 -6.81
N ASP A 211 -12.45 1.84 -7.58
CA ASP A 211 -11.51 2.92 -7.91
C ASP A 211 -11.10 3.69 -6.65
N MET A 212 -12.07 4.08 -5.81
CA MET A 212 -11.80 4.75 -4.54
C MET A 212 -10.98 3.86 -3.59
N PHE A 213 -11.25 2.56 -3.57
CA PHE A 213 -10.52 1.61 -2.74
C PHE A 213 -9.04 1.50 -3.16
N THR A 214 -8.81 1.19 -4.43
CA THR A 214 -7.47 0.98 -4.98
C THR A 214 -6.63 2.25 -4.94
N ALA A 215 -7.21 3.39 -5.35
CA ALA A 215 -6.53 4.67 -5.32
C ALA A 215 -6.26 5.16 -3.89
N GLY A 216 -7.23 5.02 -2.99
CA GLY A 216 -7.14 5.52 -1.62
C GLY A 216 -6.11 4.79 -0.77
N THR A 217 -5.95 3.49 -0.94
CA THR A 217 -5.00 2.67 -0.16
C THR A 217 -3.56 2.83 -0.63
N ASP A 218 -3.28 2.49 -1.90
CA ASP A 218 -1.90 2.31 -2.36
C ASP A 218 -1.15 3.65 -2.40
N THR A 219 -1.81 4.70 -2.89
CA THR A 219 -1.17 6.02 -3.00
C THR A 219 -0.93 6.66 -1.64
N SER A 220 -1.90 6.61 -0.73
CA SER A 220 -1.79 7.19 0.61
C SER A 220 -0.73 6.47 1.45
N SER A 221 -0.70 5.13 1.41
CA SER A 221 0.29 4.34 2.14
C SER A 221 1.70 4.60 1.63
N ALA A 222 1.90 4.67 0.31
CA ALA A 222 3.18 5.01 -0.30
C ALA A 222 3.68 6.41 0.12
N VAL A 223 2.79 7.42 0.13
CA VAL A 223 3.15 8.77 0.59
C VAL A 223 3.60 8.77 2.05
N LEU A 224 2.88 8.06 2.92
CA LEU A 224 3.26 7.92 4.34
C LEU A 224 4.59 7.18 4.52
N GLU A 225 4.82 6.12 3.74
CA GLU A 225 6.08 5.37 3.76
C GLU A 225 7.26 6.24 3.33
N TRP A 226 7.11 7.01 2.24
CA TRP A 226 8.14 7.94 1.78
C TRP A 226 8.38 9.07 2.79
N ALA A 227 7.32 9.64 3.36
CA ALA A 227 7.42 10.69 4.36
C ALA A 227 8.20 10.20 5.60
N MET A 228 7.84 9.04 6.14
CA MET A 228 8.55 8.43 7.27
C MET A 228 9.99 8.10 6.93
N SER A 229 10.25 7.54 5.74
CA SER A 229 11.60 7.23 5.27
C SER A 229 12.48 8.49 5.18
N GLU A 230 11.95 9.59 4.66
CA GLU A 230 12.69 10.85 4.56
C GLU A 230 12.90 11.52 5.91
N LEU A 231 11.92 11.48 6.81
CA LEU A 231 12.07 12.00 8.18
C LEU A 231 13.11 11.19 8.96
N MET A 232 13.14 9.86 8.81
CA MET A 232 14.14 9.00 9.46
C MET A 232 15.57 9.28 8.96
N LYS A 233 15.75 9.66 7.70
CA LYS A 233 17.06 10.07 7.15
C LYS A 233 17.50 11.46 7.62
N LYS A 234 16.58 12.31 8.08
CA LYS A 234 16.83 13.72 8.44
C LYS A 234 16.40 14.02 9.88
N PRO A 235 17.25 13.73 10.89
CA PRO A 235 16.91 13.90 12.31
C PRO A 235 16.46 15.31 12.69
N SER A 236 17.02 16.34 12.06
CA SER A 236 16.62 17.75 12.29
C SER A 236 15.19 18.02 11.82
N ALA A 237 14.78 17.46 10.67
CA ALA A 237 13.43 17.58 10.14
C ALA A 237 12.43 16.80 11.01
N MET A 238 12.78 15.57 11.43
CA MET A 238 11.98 14.78 12.36
C MET A 238 11.74 15.53 13.67
N LYS A 239 12.79 16.11 14.26
CA LYS A 239 12.69 16.89 15.50
C LYS A 239 11.74 18.08 15.34
N LYS A 240 11.91 18.85 14.25
CA LYS A 240 11.05 20.00 13.94
C LYS A 240 9.58 19.59 13.82
N ALA A 241 9.27 18.53 13.08
CA ALA A 241 7.89 18.05 12.91
C ALA A 241 7.26 17.62 14.26
N GLN A 242 8.02 16.95 15.12
CA GLN A 242 7.56 16.58 16.46
C GLN A 242 7.31 17.80 17.36
N ASP A 243 8.18 18.81 17.29
CA ASP A 243 8.04 20.03 18.09
C ASP A 243 6.85 20.87 17.63
N GLU A 244 6.63 21.00 16.32
CA GLU A 244 5.43 21.65 15.75
C GLU A 244 4.14 20.96 16.20
N LEU A 245 4.08 19.61 16.12
CA LEU A 245 2.94 18.84 16.59
C LEU A 245 2.67 19.02 18.09
N ARG A 246 3.72 18.99 18.93
CA ARG A 246 3.59 19.20 20.39
C ARG A 246 3.07 20.60 20.70
N ASN A 247 3.59 21.61 20.01
CA ASN A 247 3.18 23.01 20.20
C ASN A 247 1.72 23.22 19.82
N ALA A 248 1.29 22.61 18.71
CA ALA A 248 -0.09 22.67 18.26
C ALA A 248 -1.07 22.01 19.23
N LEU A 249 -0.71 20.83 19.73
CA LEU A 249 -1.55 20.12 20.70
C LEU A 249 -1.65 20.84 22.04
N LYS A 250 -0.72 21.75 22.37
CA LYS A 250 -0.70 22.50 23.66
C LYS A 250 -0.89 21.59 24.89
N GLY A 251 -0.35 20.37 24.85
CA GLY A 251 -0.47 19.38 25.92
C GLY A 251 -1.73 18.51 25.89
N LYS A 252 -2.61 18.68 24.90
CA LYS A 252 -3.72 17.75 24.62
C LYS A 252 -3.21 16.45 24.00
N LYS A 253 -4.03 15.41 24.09
CA LYS A 253 -3.65 14.03 23.69
C LYS A 253 -4.42 13.49 22.48
N SER A 254 -5.50 14.16 22.05
CA SER A 254 -6.33 13.66 20.95
C SER A 254 -5.98 14.32 19.62
N PRO A 255 -5.83 13.56 18.53
CA PRO A 255 -5.78 14.10 17.17
C PRO A 255 -7.05 14.89 16.80
N ALA A 256 -8.21 14.60 17.43
CA ALA A 256 -9.45 15.36 17.21
C ALA A 256 -9.37 16.80 17.76
N ASP A 257 -8.38 17.09 18.60
CA ASP A 257 -8.10 18.44 19.08
C ASP A 257 -7.20 19.23 18.13
N LEU A 258 -6.70 18.59 17.07
CA LEU A 258 -5.98 19.26 16.00
C LEU A 258 -7.01 19.91 15.08
N ASP A 259 -6.92 21.21 14.99
CA ASP A 259 -7.62 21.96 13.96
C ASP A 259 -6.98 21.62 12.62
N MET A 260 -7.62 20.76 11.83
CA MET A 260 -7.10 20.26 10.55
C MET A 260 -7.48 21.18 9.38
N ASP A 261 -7.74 22.46 9.64
CA ASP A 261 -7.86 23.49 8.61
C ASP A 261 -6.61 23.50 7.72
N GLU A 262 -6.72 23.91 6.44
CA GLU A 262 -5.62 23.86 5.45
C GLU A 262 -4.31 24.52 5.94
N THR A 263 -4.38 25.39 6.94
CA THR A 263 -3.24 26.03 7.61
C THR A 263 -2.42 25.12 8.52
N PHE A 264 -2.95 23.97 8.95
CA PHE A 264 -2.35 23.08 9.95
C PHE A 264 -1.55 21.91 9.34
N GLY A 265 -1.57 21.77 8.01
CA GLY A 265 -0.59 20.92 7.34
C GLY A 265 0.79 21.52 7.53
N ALA A 266 1.71 20.79 8.16
CA ALA A 266 3.13 21.03 7.99
C ALA A 266 3.35 21.19 6.48
N THR A 267 3.55 22.44 6.05
CA THR A 267 3.73 22.74 4.64
C THR A 267 5.15 22.31 4.33
N THR A 268 5.38 21.01 4.17
CA THR A 268 6.17 20.59 3.03
C THR A 268 5.43 21.15 1.83
N LYS A 269 5.77 22.39 1.47
CA LYS A 269 5.49 22.92 0.14
C LYS A 269 5.96 21.84 -0.79
N ARG A 270 5.01 21.07 -1.33
CA ARG A 270 5.19 20.35 -2.57
C ARG A 270 5.52 21.46 -3.56
N LYS A 271 6.80 21.71 -3.79
CA LYS A 271 7.18 22.32 -5.06
C LYS A 271 6.65 21.32 -6.08
N ASN A 272 5.58 21.70 -6.75
CA ASN A 272 5.15 21.13 -8.01
C ASN A 272 6.27 21.37 -9.04
N SER A 273 7.37 20.66 -8.87
CA SER A 273 8.31 20.31 -9.89
C SER A 273 8.27 18.79 -9.94
N LEU A 274 7.25 18.30 -10.64
CA LEU A 274 7.31 17.05 -11.40
C LEU A 274 8.65 17.01 -12.15
N PHE A 275 9.69 16.50 -11.50
CA PHE A 275 10.91 16.02 -12.13
C PHE A 275 11.48 14.92 -11.24
N LEU A 276 10.77 13.78 -11.18
CA LEU A 276 11.47 12.51 -11.19
C LEU A 276 12.03 12.34 -12.60
N ASN A 277 13.14 13.03 -12.89
CA ASN A 277 13.94 12.70 -14.06
C ASN A 277 14.82 11.52 -13.66
N ALA A 278 14.26 10.32 -13.76
CA ALA A 278 15.07 9.11 -13.81
C ALA A 278 15.70 9.05 -15.20
N ASN A 279 16.91 9.60 -15.37
CA ASN A 279 17.85 9.11 -16.38
C ASN A 279 19.31 9.47 -16.04
N PRO A 280 20.28 8.64 -16.47
CA PRO A 280 21.60 8.50 -15.88
C PRO A 280 22.58 9.57 -16.39
N TYR A 281 23.64 9.77 -15.61
CA TYR A 281 24.96 10.31 -16.00
C TYR A 281 25.06 10.86 -17.43
N ILE A 282 25.12 12.19 -17.56
CA ILE A 282 26.03 12.83 -18.51
C ILE A 282 26.59 14.09 -17.84
N SER A 283 27.91 14.06 -17.66
CA SER A 283 28.81 15.16 -17.35
C SER A 283 28.83 16.20 -18.47
N THR A 284 28.87 17.49 -18.13
CA THR A 284 29.59 18.61 -18.79
C THR A 284 29.25 19.86 -17.97
N LEU A 285 30.22 20.43 -17.23
CA LEU A 285 31.08 21.53 -17.67
C LEU A 285 30.26 22.70 -18.23
N GLU A 286 30.16 23.79 -17.48
CA GLU A 286 30.97 24.99 -17.73
C GLU A 286 30.69 26.08 -16.67
N ASP A 287 31.72 26.90 -16.50
CA ASP A 287 31.78 28.18 -15.78
C ASP A 287 30.74 29.21 -16.25
#